data_AF-A0A4U9I5C2-F1
#
_entry.id   AF-A0A4U9I5C2-F1
#
_cell.length_a   1.000
_cell.length_b   1.000
_cell.length_c   1.000
_cell.angle_alpha   90.00
_cell.angle_beta   90.00
_cell.angle_gamma   90.00
#
_symmetry.space_group_name_H-M   'P 1'
#
loop_
_entity.id
_entity.type
_entity.pdbx_description
1 polymer ?
#
loop_
_entity_poly.entity_id
_entity_poly.type
_entity_poly.pdbx_seq_one_letter_code
_entity_poly.pdbx_strand_id
1 'polypeptide(L)' 'MELVASVIPYEEAKIRILNASHSCIAWAGTLIGQRYIHESTLTDFIYRIADRYVTEGCHPEPWR' A
#
# COMPACT_ATOMS: atom_id res chain seq x y z
N MET A 1 -4.49 12.43 -18.67
CA MET A 1 -5.62 11.49 -18.65
C MET A 1 -5.30 10.40 -19.63
N GLU A 2 -5.44 9.15 -19.23
CA GLU A 2 -5.22 7.99 -20.09
C GLU A 2 -6.56 7.29 -20.30
N LEU A 3 -6.89 6.97 -21.55
CA LEU A 3 -8.11 6.28 -21.93
C LEU A 3 -7.75 4.84 -22.30
N VAL A 4 -8.35 3.89 -21.59
CA VAL A 4 -8.08 2.46 -21.75
C VAL A 4 -9.39 1.71 -21.93
N ALA A 5 -9.31 0.54 -22.57
CA ALA A 5 -10.48 -0.29 -22.80
C ALA A 5 -11.09 -0.86 -21.50
N SER A 6 -10.28 -0.99 -20.44
CA SER A 6 -10.73 -1.41 -19.11
C SER A 6 -9.85 -0.81 -18.02
N VAL A 7 -10.49 -0.28 -16.97
CA VAL A 7 -9.80 0.32 -15.81
C VAL A 7 -9.48 -0.70 -14.71
N ILE A 8 -10.08 -1.90 -14.76
CA ILE A 8 -10.03 -2.89 -13.68
C ILE A 8 -8.60 -3.20 -13.22
N PRO A 9 -7.62 -3.48 -14.11
CA PRO A 9 -6.25 -3.80 -13.67
C PRO A 9 -5.57 -2.64 -12.92
N TYR A 10 -5.87 -1.40 -13.33
CA TYR A 10 -5.30 -0.20 -12.74
C TYR A 10 -5.95 0.11 -11.39
N GLU A 11 -7.26 -0.06 -11.28
CA GLU A 11 -7.99 0.11 -10.03
C GLU A 11 -7.56 -0.93 -9.00
N GLU A 12 -7.41 -2.19 -9.41
CA GLU A 12 -6.94 -3.26 -8.54
C GLU A 12 -5.50 -3.01 -8.08
N ALA A 13 -4.60 -2.64 -9.00
CA ALA A 13 -3.23 -2.25 -8.66
C ALA A 13 -3.20 -1.08 -7.67
N LYS A 14 -4.02 -0.04 -7.87
CA LYS A 14 -4.13 1.09 -6.94
C LYS A 14 -4.64 0.66 -5.57
N ILE A 15 -5.72 -0.14 -5.51
CA ILE A 15 -6.32 -0.57 -4.25
C ILE A 15 -5.33 -1.44 -3.48
N ARG A 16 -4.69 -2.41 -4.14
CA ARG A 16 -3.76 -3.33 -3.51
C ARG A 16 -2.44 -2.65 -3.14
N ILE A 17 -1.80 -1.94 -4.05
CA ILE A 17 -0.47 -1.37 -3.78
C ILE A 17 -0.62 -0.09 -2.96
N LEU A 18 -1.32 0.91 -3.48
CA LEU A 18 -1.33 2.24 -2.87
C LEU A 18 -2.23 2.30 -1.64
N ASN A 19 -3.51 1.91 -1.75
CA ASN A 19 -4.46 2.11 -0.66
C ASN A 19 -4.16 1.20 0.54
N ALA A 20 -3.80 -0.07 0.30
CA ALA A 20 -3.51 -1.00 1.39
C ALA A 20 -2.20 -0.66 2.11
N SER A 21 -1.11 -0.37 1.38
CA SER A 21 0.16 0.04 2.00
C SER A 21 0.01 1.35 2.77
N HIS A 22 -0.69 2.34 2.22
CA HIS A 22 -0.96 3.60 2.90
C HIS A 22 -1.73 3.39 4.21
N SER A 23 -2.77 2.55 4.18
CA SER A 23 -3.55 2.23 5.38
C SER A 23 -2.68 1.55 6.45
N CYS A 24 -1.82 0.62 6.05
CA CYS A 24 -0.89 -0.05 6.96
C CYS A 24 0.09 0.94 7.60
N ILE A 25 0.72 1.80 6.80
CA ILE A 25 1.67 2.83 7.23
C ILE A 25 1.01 3.83 8.20
N ALA A 26 -0.21 4.29 7.88
CA ALA A 26 -0.96 5.22 8.70
C ALA A 26 -1.29 4.64 10.08
N TRP A 27 -1.80 3.40 10.12
CA TRP A 27 -2.12 2.73 11.37
C TRP A 27 -0.88 2.44 12.21
N ALA A 28 0.18 1.92 11.60
CA ALA A 28 1.42 1.63 12.31
C ALA A 28 2.04 2.89 12.92
N GLY A 29 2.06 4.00 12.16
CA GLY A 29 2.53 5.29 12.66
C GLY A 29 1.67 5.83 13.80
N THR A 30 0.34 5.75 13.68
CA THR A 30 -0.59 6.18 14.73
C THR A 30 -0.34 5.43 16.04
N LEU A 31 -0.10 4.11 15.97
CA LEU A 31 0.17 3.28 17.15
C LEU A 31 1.47 3.65 17.89
N ILE A 32 2.43 4.28 17.20
CA ILE A 32 3.68 4.76 17.81
C ILE A 32 3.71 6.28 18.01
N GLY A 33 2.57 6.95 17.87
CA GLY A 33 2.41 8.38 18.15
C GLY A 33 2.89 9.32 17.03
N GLN A 34 3.13 8.82 15.82
CA GLN A 34 3.43 9.66 14.65
C GLN A 34 2.14 10.25 14.07
N ARG A 35 2.25 11.46 13.52
CA ARG A 35 1.10 12.24 13.05
C ARG A 35 1.00 12.26 11.54
N TYR A 36 2.12 12.16 10.83
CA TYR A 36 2.16 12.32 9.39
C TYR A 36 2.72 11.08 8.70
N ILE A 37 2.19 10.78 7.51
CA ILE A 37 2.62 9.63 6.70
C ILE A 37 4.13 9.66 6.43
N HIS A 38 4.70 10.83 6.15
CA HIS A 38 6.13 10.92 5.86
C HIS A 38 7.01 10.50 7.05
N GLU A 39 6.58 10.75 8.29
CA GLU A 39 7.27 10.29 9.51
C GLU A 39 7.23 8.76 9.58
N SER A 40 6.05 8.17 9.34
CA SER A 40 5.84 6.73 9.31
C SER A 40 6.64 6.04 8.21
N THR A 41 6.75 6.65 7.03
CA THR A 41 7.53 6.07 5.91
C THR A 41 9.03 6.03 6.19
N LEU A 42 9.52 6.90 7.08
CA LEU A 42 10.94 6.94 7.47
C LEU A 42 11.25 6.01 8.66
N THR A 43 10.24 5.33 9.21
CA THR A 43 10.41 4.40 10.32
C THR A 43 10.71 3.01 9.80
N ASP A 44 11.92 2.51 10.05
CA ASP A 44 12.48 1.29 9.43
C ASP A 44 11.53 0.07 9.51
N PHE A 45 10.93 -0.21 10.67
CA PHE A 45 10.03 -1.36 10.80
C PHE A 45 8.71 -1.16 10.03
N ILE A 46 8.19 0.06 9.93
CA ILE A 46 6.97 0.38 9.17
C ILE A 46 7.24 0.24 7.68
N TYR A 47 8.38 0.77 7.22
CA TYR A 47 8.86 0.62 5.85
C TYR A 47 8.96 -0.87 5.46
N ARG A 48 9.61 -1.69 6.29
CA ARG A 48 9.77 -3.14 6.03
C ARG A 48 8.44 -3.89 5.94
N ILE A 49 7.43 -3.51 6.73
CA ILE A 49 6.11 -4.13 6.65
C ILE A 49 5.44 -3.78 5.31
N ALA A 50 5.50 -2.51 4.89
CA ALA A 50 4.93 -2.07 3.62
C ALA A 50 5.67 -2.68 2.41
N ASP A 51 7.00 -2.71 2.46
CA ASP A 51 7.85 -3.31 1.42
C ASP A 51 7.56 -4.80 1.23
N ARG A 52 7.52 -5.57 2.33
CA ARG A 52 7.16 -6.99 2.29
C ARG A 52 5.76 -7.22 1.75
N TYR A 53 4.79 -6.38 2.13
CA TYR A 53 3.43 -6.50 1.62
C TYR A 53 3.37 -6.27 0.10
N VAL A 54 4.08 -5.28 -0.43
CA VAL A 54 4.07 -4.99 -1.88
C VAL A 54 4.82 -6.06 -2.67
N THR A 55 5.95 -6.56 -2.16
CA THR A 55 6.80 -7.51 -2.87
C THR A 55 6.31 -8.96 -2.79
N GLU A 56 5.68 -9.36 -1.68
CA GLU A 56 5.25 -10.75 -1.43
C GLU A 56 3.73 -10.90 -1.28
N GLY A 57 3.03 -9.86 -0.81
CA GLY A 57 1.60 -9.92 -0.49
C GLY A 57 0.66 -9.43 -1.61
N CYS A 58 1.21 -8.78 -2.64
CA CYS A 58 0.44 -8.19 -3.73
C CYS A 58 0.28 -9.12 -4.96
N HIS A 59 0.63 -10.41 -4.82
CA HIS A 59 0.44 -11.34 -5.92
C HIS A 59 -1.04 -11.42 -6.32
N PRO A 60 -1.35 -11.44 -7.63
CA PRO A 60 -2.71 -11.59 -8.11
C PRO A 60 -3.24 -12.95 -7.64
N GLU A 61 -4.35 -12.92 -6.89
CA GLU A 61 -5.12 -14.13 -6.58
C GLU A 61 -5.73 -14.64 -7.90
N PRO A 62 -5.52 -15.92 -8.27
CA PRO A 62 -5.95 -16.44 -9.58
C PRO A 62 -7.48 -16.48 -9.78
N TRP A 63 -8.27 -16.11 -8.77
CA TRP A 63 -9.73 -16.20 -8.81
C TRP A 63 -10.39 -14.95 -8.20
N ARG A 64 -10.30 -13.84 -8.93
CA ARG A 64 -11.30 -12.77 -8.97
C ARG A 64 -11.52 -12.32 -10.41
#